data_AF-A0A8J3ZTN5-F1
#
_entry.id   AF-A0A8J3ZTN5-F1
#
_cell.length_a   1.000
_cell.length_b   1.000
_cell.length_c   1.000
_cell.angle_alpha   90.00
_cell.angle_beta   90.00
_cell.angle_gamma   90.00
#
_symmetry.space_group_name_H-M   'P 1'
#
loop_
_entity.id
_entity.type
_entity.pdbx_description
1 polymer ?
#
loop_
_entity_poly.entity_id
_entity_poly.type
_entity_poly.pdbx_seq_one_letter_code
_entity_poly.pdbx_strand_id
1 'polypeptide(L)'
;MTYFEDLTEYTYCEREVISIDGGYVEYRSGHRRLNVGWMDAPHPVPTGDVPGWLPARLLDLIDGPLVNVMRGFHLCTHCGDFDRAMLTVPHGSGTVSMGHAELRVPGEGTTMYAAPTLIWHYVTGHGYRPPEPFIDALQTYDDSWIPRT
;
A
#
# COMPACT_ATOMS: atom_id res chain seq x y z
N MET A 1 -14.89 -6.87 3.01
CA MET A 1 -14.36 -6.25 4.24
C MET A 1 -13.05 -6.96 4.51
N THR A 2 -11.93 -6.26 4.34
CA THR A 2 -10.59 -6.87 4.35
C THR A 2 -9.76 -6.13 5.38
N TYR A 3 -9.80 -6.62 6.62
CA TYR A 3 -9.00 -6.11 7.73
C TYR A 3 -7.88 -7.08 8.04
N PHE A 4 -6.67 -6.56 8.21
CA PHE A 4 -5.56 -7.29 8.81
C PHE A 4 -4.81 -6.37 9.75
N GLU A 5 -4.59 -6.83 10.98
CA GLU A 5 -3.86 -6.06 11.98
C GLU A 5 -2.42 -5.84 11.52
N ASP A 6 -1.89 -4.64 11.74
CA ASP A 6 -0.53 -4.30 11.37
C ASP A 6 0.50 -5.27 12.00
N LEU A 7 1.55 -5.57 11.25
CA LEU A 7 2.64 -6.47 11.64
C LEU A 7 2.24 -7.93 11.89
N THR A 8 0.99 -8.30 11.59
CA THR A 8 0.58 -9.72 11.50
C THR A 8 0.97 -10.31 10.16
N GLU A 9 0.98 -11.65 10.07
CA GLU A 9 1.33 -12.35 8.83
C GLU A 9 0.30 -12.10 7.73
N TYR A 10 0.81 -11.73 6.55
CA TYR A 10 -0.01 -11.55 5.35
C TYR A 10 -0.46 -12.90 4.81
N THR A 11 -1.77 -13.11 4.77
CA THR A 11 -2.41 -14.37 4.36
C THR A 11 -3.44 -14.20 3.24
N TYR A 12 -3.61 -12.99 2.71
CA TYR A 12 -4.65 -12.68 1.72
C TYR A 12 -4.38 -13.36 0.37
N CYS A 13 -3.14 -13.35 -0.11
CA CYS A 13 -2.76 -14.01 -1.35
C CYS A 13 -1.47 -14.83 -1.20
N GLU A 14 -1.52 -16.14 -1.49
CA GLU A 14 -0.36 -17.01 -1.35
C GLU A 14 0.70 -16.77 -2.44
N ARG A 15 0.26 -16.44 -3.66
CA ARG A 15 1.10 -16.11 -4.82
C ARG A 15 0.97 -14.63 -5.13
N GLU A 16 2.10 -14.00 -5.41
CA GLU A 16 2.13 -12.59 -5.77
C GLU A 16 2.12 -12.47 -7.29
N VAL A 17 1.24 -11.62 -7.82
CA VAL A 17 1.18 -11.30 -9.25
C VAL A 17 1.64 -9.86 -9.45
N ILE A 18 2.77 -9.66 -10.13
CA ILE A 18 3.26 -8.32 -10.49
C ILE A 18 2.91 -8.08 -11.96
N SER A 19 2.22 -6.99 -12.22
CA SER A 19 1.98 -6.53 -13.59
C SER A 19 3.26 -5.88 -14.15
N ILE A 20 3.65 -6.29 -15.36
CA ILE A 20 4.81 -5.76 -16.08
C ILE A 20 4.43 -5.46 -17.52
N ASP A 21 5.26 -4.69 -18.21
CA ASP A 21 5.06 -4.42 -19.64
C ASP A 21 4.98 -5.73 -20.43
N GLY A 22 3.85 -5.96 -21.09
CA GLY A 22 3.62 -7.14 -21.92
C GLY A 22 3.19 -8.40 -21.17
N GLY A 23 2.91 -8.35 -19.86
CA GLY A 23 2.42 -9.53 -19.13
C GLY A 23 2.35 -9.40 -17.61
N TYR A 24 2.55 -10.52 -16.94
CA TYR A 24 2.62 -10.59 -15.48
C TYR A 24 3.66 -11.62 -15.06
N VAL A 25 4.25 -11.41 -13.88
CA VAL A 25 5.11 -12.38 -13.21
C VAL A 25 4.38 -12.88 -11.98
N GLU A 26 4.20 -14.19 -11.90
CA GLU A 26 3.80 -14.85 -10.66
C GLU A 26 5.04 -15.29 -9.89
N TYR A 27 5.11 -14.95 -8.61
CA TYR A 27 6.17 -15.46 -7.74
C TYR A 27 5.62 -15.83 -6.36
N ARG A 28 6.25 -16.81 -5.73
CA ARG A 28 6.07 -17.10 -4.31
C ARG A 28 7.24 -16.47 -3.56
N SER A 29 6.94 -15.46 -2.76
CA SER A 29 7.96 -14.83 -1.93
C SER A 29 8.50 -15.83 -0.88
N GLY A 30 9.82 -15.93 -0.77
CA GLY A 30 10.48 -16.60 0.36
C GLY A 30 10.57 -15.70 1.61
N HIS A 31 10.18 -14.43 1.48
CA HIS A 31 10.19 -13.45 2.57
C HIS A 31 8.97 -13.64 3.48
N ARG A 32 9.16 -13.38 4.77
CA ARG A 32 8.06 -13.23 5.72
C ARG A 32 7.29 -11.96 5.37
N ARG A 33 6.00 -12.10 5.07
CA ARG A 33 5.16 -10.97 4.66
C ARG A 33 4.33 -10.46 5.84
N LEU A 34 4.37 -9.15 6.08
CA LEU A 34 3.67 -8.51 7.19
C LEU A 34 2.66 -7.47 6.69
N ASN A 35 1.45 -7.52 7.23
CA ASN A 35 0.39 -6.57 6.90
C ASN A 35 0.72 -5.16 7.40
N VAL A 36 0.46 -4.15 6.58
CA VAL A 36 0.44 -2.75 7.00
C VAL A 36 -0.71 -2.03 6.31
N GLY A 37 -1.56 -1.34 7.07
CA GLY A 37 -2.56 -0.42 6.53
C GLY A 37 -3.81 -1.09 5.95
N TRP A 38 -4.12 -2.33 6.35
CA TRP A 38 -5.35 -3.04 5.97
C TRP A 38 -6.50 -2.69 6.92
N MET A 39 -7.04 -1.49 6.76
CA MET A 39 -8.01 -0.91 7.69
C MET A 39 -9.45 -1.13 7.29
N ASP A 40 -10.31 -1.05 8.30
CA ASP A 40 -11.74 -1.17 8.16
C ASP A 40 -12.48 -0.52 9.34
N ALA A 41 -13.63 0.10 9.09
CA ALA A 41 -14.40 0.92 10.04
C ALA A 41 -14.65 0.34 11.44
N PRO A 42 -14.91 -0.97 11.63
CA PRO A 42 -15.10 -1.56 12.95
C PRO A 42 -13.83 -1.58 13.80
N HIS A 43 -12.66 -1.36 13.20
CA HIS A 43 -11.36 -1.46 13.85
C HIS A 43 -10.73 -0.06 14.01
N PRO A 44 -10.42 0.37 15.24
CA PRO A 44 -9.68 1.60 15.47
C PRO A 44 -8.32 1.56 14.77
N VAL A 45 -7.96 2.67 14.15
CA VAL A 45 -6.68 2.82 13.45
C VAL A 45 -5.70 3.57 14.37
N PRO A 46 -4.43 3.13 14.50
CA PRO A 46 -3.41 3.93 15.15
C PRO A 46 -3.29 5.28 14.45
N THR A 47 -3.43 6.39 15.18
CA THR A 47 -3.33 7.74 14.61
C THR A 47 -2.18 8.52 15.24
N GLY A 48 -1.66 9.49 14.51
CA GLY A 48 -0.62 10.39 15.00
C GLY A 48 0.17 11.03 13.87
N ASP A 49 1.11 11.88 14.26
CA ASP A 49 1.96 12.57 13.30
C ASP A 49 2.87 11.58 12.55
N VAL A 50 3.00 11.82 11.25
CA VAL A 50 3.90 11.11 10.34
C VAL A 50 4.95 12.06 9.77
N PRO A 51 6.13 11.57 9.37
CA PRO A 51 7.11 12.40 8.69
C PRO A 51 6.51 13.04 7.42
N GLY A 52 6.82 14.33 7.19
CA GLY A 52 6.23 15.09 6.08
C GLY A 52 6.53 14.55 4.68
N TRP A 53 7.56 13.71 4.52
CA TRP A 53 7.90 13.05 3.26
C TRP A 53 7.05 11.80 2.99
N LEU A 54 6.40 11.22 4.01
CA LEU A 54 5.75 9.91 3.91
C LEU A 54 4.62 9.87 2.86
N PRO A 55 3.70 10.85 2.80
CA PRO A 55 2.65 10.82 1.79
C PRO A 55 3.18 10.85 0.36
N ALA A 56 4.21 11.66 0.08
CA ALA A 56 4.81 11.72 -1.26
C ALA A 56 5.48 10.38 -1.62
N ARG A 57 6.25 9.80 -0.70
CA ARG A 57 6.90 8.50 -0.88
C ARG A 57 5.89 7.38 -1.17
N LEU A 58 4.75 7.37 -0.48
CA LEU A 58 3.70 6.39 -0.73
C LEU A 58 3.09 6.55 -2.13
N LEU A 59 2.90 7.79 -2.62
CA LEU A 59 2.43 8.01 -4.00
C LEU A 59 3.43 7.50 -5.03
N ASP A 60 4.72 7.82 -4.85
CA ASP A 60 5.79 7.35 -5.75
C ASP A 60 5.77 5.82 -5.89
N LEU A 61 5.53 5.10 -4.78
CA LEU A 61 5.46 3.64 -4.79
C LEU A 61 4.18 3.09 -5.43
N ILE A 62 3.04 3.75 -5.21
CA ILE A 62 1.76 3.33 -5.80
C ILE A 62 1.76 3.58 -7.32
N ASP A 63 2.51 4.58 -7.79
CA ASP A 63 2.75 4.84 -9.20
C ASP A 63 3.72 3.83 -9.85
N GLY A 64 4.48 3.09 -9.04
CA GLY A 64 5.38 2.04 -9.48
C GLY A 64 4.68 0.68 -9.75
N PRO A 65 5.45 -0.42 -9.81
CA PRO A 65 4.89 -1.74 -10.06
C PRO A 65 3.95 -2.22 -8.95
N LEU A 66 2.70 -2.38 -9.32
CA LEU A 66 1.64 -2.85 -8.42
C LEU A 66 1.61 -4.38 -8.32
N VAL A 67 1.23 -4.86 -7.15
CA VAL A 67 1.10 -6.28 -6.82
C VAL A 67 -0.37 -6.63 -6.62
N ASN A 68 -0.78 -7.81 -7.08
CA ASN A 68 -2.14 -8.35 -6.94
C ASN A 68 -3.21 -7.35 -7.41
N VAL A 69 -3.03 -6.82 -8.62
CA VAL A 69 -3.99 -5.91 -9.26
C VAL A 69 -5.32 -6.63 -9.49
N MET A 70 -6.41 -6.04 -9.00
CA MET A 70 -7.76 -6.56 -9.04
C MET A 70 -8.65 -5.79 -10.01
N ARG A 71 -9.68 -6.45 -10.53
CA ARG A 71 -10.68 -5.83 -11.43
C ARG A 71 -11.66 -4.88 -10.74
N GLY A 72 -11.66 -4.86 -9.41
CA GLY A 72 -12.46 -3.96 -8.58
C GLY A 72 -11.56 -3.24 -7.59
N PHE A 73 -12.14 -2.29 -6.86
CA PHE A 73 -11.44 -1.51 -5.86
C PHE A 73 -12.15 -1.60 -4.50
N HIS A 74 -11.34 -1.59 -3.45
CA HIS A 74 -11.81 -1.42 -2.09
C HIS A 74 -12.24 0.04 -1.88
N LEU A 75 -13.36 0.22 -1.19
CA LEU A 75 -13.84 1.52 -0.76
C LEU A 75 -13.41 1.75 0.68
N CYS A 76 -12.96 2.96 1.00
CA CYS A 76 -12.72 3.33 2.38
C CYS A 76 -14.04 3.25 3.17
N THR A 77 -14.08 2.40 4.20
CA THR A 77 -15.26 2.24 5.06
C THR A 77 -15.35 3.29 6.16
N HIS A 78 -14.29 4.09 6.35
CA HIS A 78 -14.26 5.22 7.28
C HIS A 78 -14.81 6.52 6.67
N CYS A 79 -14.85 6.62 5.34
CA CYS A 79 -15.51 7.71 4.62
C CYS A 79 -17.03 7.51 4.60
N GLY A 80 -17.79 8.61 4.63
CA GLY A 80 -19.24 8.57 4.47
C GLY A 80 -19.69 8.18 3.05
N ASP A 81 -21.01 8.06 2.85
CA ASP A 81 -21.67 7.55 1.64
C ASP A 81 -21.32 8.23 0.30
N PHE A 82 -20.58 9.34 0.32
CA PHE A 82 -20.29 10.15 -0.86
C PHE A 82 -19.06 9.68 -1.68
N ASP A 83 -18.25 8.76 -1.15
CA ASP A 83 -16.98 8.35 -1.79
C ASP A 83 -17.05 6.92 -2.35
N ARG A 84 -18.02 6.68 -3.24
CA ARG A 84 -18.24 5.36 -3.89
C ARG A 84 -17.44 5.18 -5.18
N ALA A 85 -16.61 6.14 -5.55
CA ALA A 85 -15.75 6.08 -6.71
C ALA A 85 -14.37 5.52 -6.33
N MET A 86 -13.62 5.09 -7.33
CA MET A 86 -12.21 4.76 -7.12
C MET A 86 -11.47 6.03 -6.75
N LEU A 87 -10.72 5.99 -5.65
CA LEU A 87 -9.92 7.14 -5.23
C LEU A 87 -8.82 7.39 -6.26
N THR A 88 -8.74 8.62 -6.74
CA THR A 88 -7.72 9.07 -7.69
C THR A 88 -7.08 10.37 -7.20
N VAL A 89 -5.77 10.49 -7.37
CA VAL A 89 -5.00 11.65 -6.93
C VAL A 89 -4.01 12.09 -8.02
N PRO A 90 -3.81 13.41 -8.23
CA PRO A 90 -2.77 13.90 -9.10
C PRO A 90 -1.37 13.52 -8.59
N HIS A 91 -0.49 13.13 -9.50
CA HIS A 91 0.91 12.78 -9.27
C HIS A 91 1.78 13.34 -10.40
N GLY A 92 3.10 13.41 -10.20
CA GLY A 92 4.02 13.98 -11.20
C GLY A 92 3.96 13.29 -12.57
N SER A 93 3.63 12.00 -12.59
CA SER A 93 3.47 11.15 -13.77
C SER A 93 2.05 11.17 -14.37
N GLY A 94 1.07 11.80 -13.72
CA GLY A 94 -0.32 11.82 -14.15
C GLY A 94 -1.31 11.65 -13.00
N THR A 95 -2.17 10.63 -13.09
CA THR A 95 -3.19 10.34 -12.06
C THR A 95 -2.98 8.94 -11.51
N VAL A 96 -2.79 8.84 -10.21
CA VAL A 96 -2.65 7.57 -9.49
C VAL A 96 -4.01 7.13 -8.97
N SER A 97 -4.35 5.85 -9.18
CA SER A 97 -5.60 5.24 -8.70
C SER A 97 -5.33 4.27 -7.55
N MET A 98 -6.23 4.20 -6.57
CA MET A 98 -6.03 3.40 -5.35
C MET A 98 -7.18 2.43 -5.09
N GLY A 99 -6.94 1.50 -4.16
CA GLY A 99 -7.92 0.51 -3.69
C GLY A 99 -8.02 -0.75 -4.54
N HIS A 100 -7.35 -0.81 -5.68
CA HIS A 100 -7.45 -1.92 -6.63
C HIS A 100 -6.22 -2.83 -6.66
N ALA A 101 -5.19 -2.51 -5.88
CA ALA A 101 -3.94 -3.27 -5.85
C ALA A 101 -3.24 -3.10 -4.50
N GLU A 102 -2.08 -3.75 -4.40
CA GLU A 102 -1.21 -3.77 -3.23
C GLU A 102 0.20 -3.32 -3.61
N LEU A 103 0.97 -2.93 -2.60
CA LEU A 103 2.38 -2.61 -2.71
C LEU A 103 3.21 -3.49 -1.77
N ARG A 104 4.50 -3.60 -2.08
CA ARG A 104 5.49 -4.36 -1.32
C ARG A 104 6.66 -3.46 -0.95
N VAL A 105 6.97 -3.38 0.34
CA VAL A 105 8.10 -2.59 0.86
C VAL A 105 9.06 -3.55 1.56
N PRO A 106 10.29 -3.76 1.04
CA PRO A 106 11.31 -4.54 1.71
C PRO A 106 11.66 -3.92 3.06
N GLY A 107 11.63 -4.73 4.12
CA GLY A 107 12.10 -4.34 5.45
C GLY A 107 13.45 -4.96 5.76
N GLU A 108 13.83 -4.95 7.05
CA GLU A 108 15.06 -5.61 7.49
C GLU A 108 15.00 -7.15 7.34
N GLY A 109 16.16 -7.73 7.03
CA GLY A 109 16.35 -9.18 6.93
C GLY A 109 15.50 -9.80 5.81
N THR A 110 14.62 -10.73 6.18
CA THR A 110 13.72 -11.43 5.25
C THR A 110 12.29 -10.91 5.32
N THR A 111 12.07 -9.68 5.81
CA THR A 111 10.74 -9.08 5.96
C THR A 111 10.31 -8.36 4.68
N MET A 112 9.05 -8.53 4.30
CA MET A 112 8.40 -7.78 3.23
C MET A 112 7.06 -7.24 3.75
N TYR A 113 6.89 -5.92 3.81
CA TYR A 113 5.60 -5.35 4.17
C TYR A 113 4.65 -5.39 2.99
N ALA A 114 3.41 -5.77 3.24
CA ALA A 114 2.33 -5.85 2.27
C ALA A 114 1.23 -4.86 2.69
N ALA A 115 0.98 -3.87 1.85
CA ALA A 115 -0.02 -2.84 2.12
C ALA A 115 -0.99 -2.69 0.94
N PRO A 116 -2.27 -2.34 1.17
CA PRO A 116 -3.15 -1.95 0.10
C PRO A 116 -2.72 -0.57 -0.41
N THR A 117 -2.95 -0.28 -1.69
CA THR A 117 -2.73 1.06 -2.26
C THR A 117 -3.52 2.17 -1.54
N LEU A 118 -4.60 1.83 -0.83
CA LEU A 118 -5.34 2.77 0.04
C LEU A 118 -4.59 3.26 1.27
N ILE A 119 -3.42 2.69 1.61
CA ILE A 119 -2.62 3.15 2.75
C ILE A 119 -2.36 4.66 2.70
N TRP A 120 -2.12 5.22 1.51
CA TRP A 120 -1.94 6.67 1.34
C TRP A 120 -3.16 7.47 1.81
N HIS A 121 -4.36 7.01 1.45
CA HIS A 121 -5.61 7.64 1.84
C HIS A 121 -5.82 7.57 3.35
N TYR A 122 -5.49 6.43 3.96
CA TYR A 122 -5.61 6.31 5.40
C TYR A 122 -4.63 7.23 6.14
N VAL A 123 -3.40 7.38 5.65
CA VAL A 123 -2.41 8.32 6.21
C VAL A 123 -2.90 9.78 6.09
N THR A 124 -3.37 10.18 4.92
CA THR A 124 -3.66 11.60 4.61
C THR A 124 -5.08 12.04 4.98
N GLY A 125 -6.06 11.14 4.86
CA GLY A 125 -7.48 11.41 5.10
C GLY A 125 -7.96 10.99 6.49
N HIS A 126 -7.32 10.00 7.10
CA HIS A 126 -7.74 9.45 8.40
C HIS A 126 -6.66 9.54 9.50
N GLY A 127 -5.52 10.18 9.21
CA GLY A 127 -4.45 10.38 10.17
C GLY A 127 -3.81 9.09 10.66
N TYR A 128 -3.94 8.00 9.90
CA TYR A 128 -3.31 6.73 10.24
C TYR A 128 -1.80 6.92 10.31
N ARG A 129 -1.21 6.44 11.40
CA ARG A 129 0.22 6.38 11.61
C ARG A 129 0.70 4.94 11.42
N PRO A 130 1.38 4.61 10.32
CA PRO A 130 1.93 3.27 10.13
C PRO A 130 2.92 2.89 11.25
N PRO A 131 3.17 1.58 11.45
CA PRO A 131 4.18 1.12 12.39
C PRO A 131 5.57 1.70 12.06
N GLU A 132 6.36 2.01 13.09
CA GLU A 132 7.69 2.60 12.92
C GLU A 132 8.59 1.80 11.96
N PRO A 133 8.69 0.46 12.06
CA PRO A 133 9.55 -0.31 11.16
C PRO A 133 9.19 -0.18 9.67
N PHE A 134 7.91 0.09 9.36
CA PHE A 134 7.47 0.35 8.00
C PHE A 134 7.88 1.75 7.53
N ILE A 135 7.79 2.74 8.41
CA ILE A 135 8.25 4.11 8.13
C ILE A 135 9.77 4.10 7.89
N ASP A 136 10.54 3.41 8.74
CA ASP A 136 11.99 3.26 8.59
C ASP A 136 12.35 2.60 7.25
N ALA A 137 11.63 1.52 6.91
CA ALA A 137 11.82 0.83 5.63
C ALA A 137 11.59 1.76 4.43
N LEU A 138 10.52 2.57 4.45
CA LEU A 138 10.23 3.56 3.42
C LEU A 138 11.25 4.69 3.35
N GLN A 139 11.84 5.08 4.49
CA GLN A 139 12.88 6.09 4.53
C GLN A 139 14.16 5.61 3.82
N THR A 140 14.50 4.33 3.98
CA THR A 140 15.69 3.71 3.38
C THR A 140 15.44 3.06 2.02
N TYR A 141 14.20 3.09 1.54
CA TYR A 141 13.81 2.44 0.29
C TYR A 141 14.55 3.04 -0.91
N ASP A 142 15.31 2.21 -1.61
CA ASP A 142 15.92 2.58 -2.88
C ASP A 142 14.91 2.39 -4.01
N ASP A 143 14.44 3.51 -4.57
CA ASP A 143 13.51 3.56 -5.70
C ASP A 143 14.20 3.71 -7.06
N SER A 144 15.54 3.64 -7.11
CA SER A 144 16.30 3.84 -8.34
C SER A 144 15.99 2.81 -9.43
N TRP A 145 15.38 1.69 -9.06
CA TRP A 145 14.95 0.64 -9.98
C TRP A 145 13.58 0.93 -10.62
N ILE A 146 12.79 1.87 -10.09
CA ILE A 146 11.52 2.30 -10.67
C ILE A 146 11.83 3.26 -11.83
N PRO A 147 11.44 2.94 -13.09
CA PRO A 147 11.67 3.83 -14.21
C PRO A 147 10.95 5.17 -13.98
N ARG A 148 11.69 6.27 -13.90
CA ARG A 148 11.12 7.62 -13.89
C ARG A 148 10.95 8.07 -15.35
N THR A 149 9.71 8.13 -15.84
CA THR A 149 9.37 8.63 -17.19
C THR A 149 9.34 10.15 -17.23
#